data_AF-A0A349BLW7-F1
#
_entry.id   AF-A0A349BLW7-F1
#
_cell.length_a   1.000
_cell.length_b   1.000
_cell.length_c   1.000
_cell.angle_alpha   90.00
_cell.angle_beta   90.00
_cell.angle_gamma   90.00
#
_symmetry.space_group_name_H-M   'P 1'
#
loop_
_entity.id
_entity.type
_entity.pdbx_description
1 polymer ?
#
loop_
_entity_poly.entity_id
_entity_poly.type
_entity_poly.pdbx_seq_one_letter_code
_entity_poly.pdbx_strand_id
1 'polypeptide(L)'
;MNAEEEMINYVVVGIGINVNMRVGDLPDGLRIPATSLMECIGEKVDRTALLKQLIETIDSDYDGLKNKGIMSVVKRWRENCITLNKKVKATLPGEVITGVAEDVTQQGGLVIKMAEGHTKVIYAGDITILE
;
A
#
# COMPACT_ATOMS: atom_id res chain seq x y z
N MET A 1 -31.57 -3.62 25.80
CA MET A 1 -30.12 -3.80 25.66
C MET A 1 -29.94 -4.38 24.27
N ASN A 2 -29.79 -3.53 23.25
CA ASN A 2 -29.65 -3.95 21.86
C ASN A 2 -28.19 -3.69 21.48
N ALA A 3 -27.39 -4.74 21.44
CA ALA A 3 -26.09 -4.73 20.78
C ALA A 3 -26.31 -5.46 19.46
N GLU A 4 -26.50 -4.71 18.38
CA GLU A 4 -26.50 -5.26 17.02
C GLU A 4 -25.05 -5.43 16.56
N GLU A 5 -24.74 -6.61 16.05
CA GLU A 5 -23.43 -6.96 15.50
C GLU A 5 -23.15 -6.14 14.23
N GLU A 6 -22.13 -5.28 14.26
CA GLU A 6 -21.59 -4.61 13.06
C GLU A 6 -20.81 -5.62 12.20
N MET A 7 -21.53 -6.50 11.52
CA MET A 7 -20.95 -7.49 10.61
C MET A 7 -20.72 -6.89 9.21
N ILE A 8 -19.50 -7.04 8.68
CA ILE A 8 -19.17 -6.64 7.31
C ILE A 8 -19.69 -7.71 6.35
N ASN A 9 -20.67 -7.37 5.51
CA ASN A 9 -21.26 -8.30 4.54
C ASN A 9 -20.34 -8.58 3.34
N TYR A 10 -19.66 -7.55 2.83
CA TYR A 10 -18.71 -7.67 1.74
C TYR A 10 -17.75 -6.47 1.72
N VAL A 11 -16.60 -6.67 1.08
CA VAL A 11 -15.61 -5.62 0.79
C VAL A 11 -15.33 -5.65 -0.72
N VAL A 12 -15.34 -4.50 -1.36
CA VAL A 12 -14.97 -4.37 -2.77
C VAL A 12 -13.56 -3.81 -2.87
N VAL A 13 -12.63 -4.60 -3.43
CA VAL A 13 -11.23 -4.21 -3.62
C VAL A 13 -10.95 -3.96 -5.10
N GLY A 14 -10.55 -2.74 -5.43
CA GLY A 14 -10.10 -2.38 -6.77
C GLY A 14 -8.58 -2.44 -6.86
N ILE A 15 -8.05 -3.14 -7.88
CA ILE A 15 -6.60 -3.23 -8.14
C ILE A 15 -6.35 -2.75 -9.57
N GLY A 16 -5.53 -1.70 -9.71
CA GLY A 16 -5.05 -1.20 -11.00
C GLY A 16 -3.58 -1.53 -11.20
N ILE A 17 -3.22 -2.15 -12.34
CA ILE A 17 -1.84 -2.45 -12.71
C ILE A 17 -1.58 -1.96 -14.13
N ASN A 18 -0.56 -1.13 -14.30
CA ASN A 18 -0.06 -0.74 -15.61
C ASN A 18 0.74 -1.89 -16.22
N VAL A 19 0.17 -2.60 -17.21
CA VAL A 19 0.81 -3.81 -17.77
C VAL A 19 1.58 -3.52 -19.06
N ASN A 20 0.88 -3.36 -20.19
CA ASN A 20 1.48 -3.19 -21.53
C ASN A 20 1.29 -1.77 -22.08
N MET A 21 1.36 -0.78 -21.19
CA MET A 21 1.20 0.64 -21.50
C MET A 21 2.57 1.29 -21.67
N ARG A 22 2.73 2.20 -22.64
CA ARG A 22 3.93 3.04 -22.72
C ARG A 22 3.72 4.27 -21.85
N VAL A 23 4.73 4.63 -21.07
CA VAL A 23 4.66 5.81 -20.20
C VAL A 23 4.54 7.10 -21.01
N GLY A 24 5.14 7.15 -22.20
CA GLY A 24 5.02 8.29 -23.11
C GLY A 24 3.61 8.54 -23.68
N ASP A 25 2.68 7.60 -23.50
CA ASP A 25 1.28 7.76 -23.90
C ASP A 25 0.43 8.40 -22.77
N LEU A 26 1.00 8.57 -21.58
CA LEU A 26 0.32 9.20 -20.46
C LEU A 26 0.30 10.72 -20.61
N PRO A 27 -0.74 11.41 -20.11
CA PRO A 27 -0.77 12.87 -20.07
C PRO A 27 0.43 13.44 -19.31
N ASP A 28 0.97 14.54 -19.81
CA ASP A 28 1.98 15.31 -19.10
C ASP A 28 1.44 15.81 -17.74
N GLY A 29 2.33 15.96 -16.76
CA GLY A 29 2.01 16.56 -15.46
C GLY A 29 1.47 15.60 -14.39
N LEU A 30 1.68 14.29 -14.55
CA LEU A 30 1.39 13.33 -13.49
C LEU A 30 2.20 13.64 -12.22
N ARG A 31 1.53 13.60 -11.06
CA ARG A 31 2.13 13.89 -9.75
C ARG A 31 3.24 12.91 -9.35
N ILE A 32 3.23 11.70 -9.89
CA ILE A 32 4.17 10.62 -9.57
C ILE A 32 4.65 10.02 -10.90
N PRO A 33 5.96 9.70 -11.05
CA PRO A 33 6.42 8.98 -12.22
C PRO A 33 5.69 7.63 -12.29
N ALA A 34 4.90 7.46 -13.35
CA ALA A 34 4.26 6.20 -13.65
C ALA A 34 5.22 5.31 -14.43
N THR A 35 5.11 4.00 -14.24
CA THR A 35 5.73 2.98 -15.09
C THR A 35 4.70 1.91 -15.45
N SER A 36 5.08 0.97 -16.32
CA SER A 36 4.35 -0.26 -16.59
C SER A 36 5.27 -1.47 -16.48
N LEU A 37 4.69 -2.66 -16.29
CA LEU A 37 5.47 -3.89 -16.27
C LEU A 37 6.28 -4.07 -17.55
N MET A 38 5.69 -3.78 -18.72
CA MET A 38 6.36 -3.85 -20.02
C MET A 38 7.58 -2.95 -20.10
N GLU A 39 7.51 -1.72 -19.60
CA GLU A 39 8.65 -0.79 -19.57
C GLU A 39 9.75 -1.27 -18.62
N CYS A 40 9.38 -1.85 -17.47
CA CYS A 40 10.35 -2.37 -16.50
C CYS A 40 11.09 -3.62 -16.99
N ILE A 41 10.43 -4.52 -17.73
CA ILE A 41 11.03 -5.79 -18.17
C ILE A 41 11.53 -5.76 -19.62
N GLY A 42 11.10 -4.78 -20.42
CA GLY A 42 11.49 -4.60 -21.83
C GLY A 42 10.67 -5.38 -22.85
N GLU A 43 9.60 -6.09 -22.44
CA GLU A 43 8.75 -6.90 -23.31
C GLU A 43 7.28 -6.94 -22.86
N LYS A 44 6.37 -7.36 -23.75
CA LYS A 44 4.95 -7.46 -23.41
C LYS A 44 4.70 -8.60 -22.43
N VAL A 45 3.88 -8.31 -21.41
CA VAL A 45 3.42 -9.28 -20.43
C VAL A 45 2.10 -9.92 -20.85
N ASP A 46 1.99 -11.24 -20.70
CA ASP A 46 0.71 -11.95 -20.80
C ASP A 46 -0.19 -11.56 -19.61
N ARG A 47 -1.26 -10.80 -19.92
CA ARG A 47 -2.21 -10.31 -18.92
C ARG A 47 -3.04 -11.42 -18.28
N THR A 48 -3.29 -12.52 -19.00
CA THR A 48 -4.06 -13.64 -18.46
C THR A 48 -3.22 -14.40 -17.46
N ALA A 49 -1.95 -14.67 -17.79
CA ALA A 49 -1.01 -15.29 -16.85
C ALA A 49 -0.78 -14.41 -15.62
N LEU A 50 -0.62 -13.09 -15.81
CA LEU A 50 -0.49 -12.12 -14.71
C LEU A 50 -1.73 -12.11 -13.81
N LEU A 51 -2.93 -12.06 -14.38
CA LEU A 51 -4.17 -12.06 -13.60
C LEU A 51 -4.33 -13.33 -12.78
N LYS A 52 -4.04 -14.49 -13.39
CA LYS A 52 -4.05 -15.77 -12.68
C LYS A 52 -3.12 -15.74 -11.47
N GLN A 53 -1.87 -15.34 -11.68
CA GLN A 53 -0.88 -15.26 -10.60
C GLN A 53 -1.29 -14.26 -9.52
N LEU A 54 -1.87 -13.11 -9.92
CA LEU A 54 -2.37 -12.11 -8.97
C LEU A 54 -3.47 -12.68 -8.08
N ILE A 55 -4.47 -13.36 -8.64
CA ILE A 55 -5.57 -13.98 -7.89
C ILE A 55 -5.04 -15.05 -6.94
N GLU A 56 -4.19 -15.96 -7.42
CA GLU A 56 -3.59 -17.02 -6.59
C GLU A 56 -2.78 -16.44 -5.43
N THR A 57 -2.09 -15.33 -5.66
CA THR A 57 -1.31 -14.63 -4.60
C THR A 57 -2.24 -13.98 -3.58
N ILE A 58 -3.30 -13.31 -4.02
CA ILE A 58 -4.30 -12.68 -3.13
C ILE A 58 -5.00 -13.74 -2.28
N ASP A 59 -5.41 -14.86 -2.87
CA ASP A 59 -6.05 -15.96 -2.14
C ASP A 59 -5.12 -16.53 -1.07
N SER A 60 -3.84 -16.75 -1.41
CA SER A 60 -2.84 -17.22 -0.45
C SER A 60 -2.58 -16.21 0.67
N ASP A 61 -2.50 -14.92 0.36
CA ASP A 61 -2.28 -13.86 1.36
C ASP A 61 -3.53 -13.72 2.26
N TYR A 62 -4.73 -13.86 1.70
CA TYR A 62 -5.99 -13.82 2.45
C TYR A 62 -6.15 -15.04 3.38
N ASP A 63 -5.80 -16.23 2.92
CA ASP A 63 -5.73 -17.44 3.75
C ASP A 63 -4.69 -17.28 4.88
N GLY A 64 -3.55 -16.65 4.58
CA GLY A 64 -2.57 -16.27 5.57
C GLY A 64 -3.16 -15.35 6.63
N LEU A 65 -3.86 -14.30 6.21
CA LEU A 65 -4.53 -13.35 7.10
C LEU A 65 -5.57 -14.04 7.99
N LYS A 66 -6.41 -14.90 7.42
CA LYS A 66 -7.48 -15.61 8.15
C LYS A 66 -6.92 -16.61 9.17
N ASN A 67 -5.89 -17.37 8.80
CA ASN A 67 -5.40 -18.48 9.60
C ASN A 67 -4.24 -18.11 10.55
N LYS A 68 -3.42 -17.12 10.18
CA LYS A 68 -2.21 -16.70 10.92
C LYS A 68 -2.34 -15.28 11.48
N GLY A 69 -3.43 -14.58 11.19
CA GLY A 69 -3.68 -13.22 11.60
C GLY A 69 -2.89 -12.17 10.81
N ILE A 70 -3.11 -10.91 11.18
CA ILE A 70 -2.57 -9.71 10.51
C ILE A 70 -1.05 -9.68 10.38
N MET A 71 -0.34 -10.35 11.30
CA MET A 71 1.12 -10.38 11.29
C MET A 71 1.72 -11.05 10.04
N SER A 72 0.97 -11.96 9.40
CA SER A 72 1.38 -12.56 8.13
C SER A 72 1.54 -11.51 7.02
N VAL A 73 0.64 -10.53 6.97
CA VAL A 73 0.65 -9.42 6.01
C VAL A 73 1.61 -8.32 6.45
N VAL A 74 1.60 -7.93 7.73
CA VAL A 74 2.47 -6.85 8.26
C VAL A 74 3.95 -7.17 8.07
N LYS A 75 4.36 -8.43 8.24
CA LYS A 75 5.75 -8.84 8.00
C LYS A 75 6.14 -8.60 6.54
N ARG A 76 5.32 -9.07 5.61
CA ARG A 76 5.52 -8.91 4.16
C ARG A 76 5.53 -7.44 3.74
N TRP A 77 4.65 -6.63 4.33
CA TRP A 77 4.62 -5.19 4.11
C TRP A 77 5.96 -4.56 4.54
N ARG A 78 6.42 -4.78 5.77
CA ARG A 78 7.70 -4.23 6.27
C ARG A 78 8.88 -4.57 5.36
N GLU A 79 8.97 -5.82 4.89
CA GLU A 79 10.04 -6.29 4.00
C GLU A 79 10.07 -5.57 2.65
N ASN A 80 8.91 -5.13 2.14
CA ASN A 80 8.77 -4.53 0.81
C ASN A 80 8.46 -3.01 0.87
N CYS A 81 8.44 -2.41 2.07
CA CYS A 81 7.98 -1.04 2.26
C CYS A 81 9.09 -0.03 1.94
N ILE A 82 9.03 0.58 0.75
CA ILE A 82 10.00 1.60 0.31
C ILE A 82 9.96 2.90 1.13
N THR A 83 8.89 3.13 1.90
CA THR A 83 8.71 4.36 2.69
C THR A 83 9.43 4.29 4.03
N LEU A 84 9.74 3.10 4.55
CA LEU A 84 10.42 2.97 5.83
C LEU A 84 11.83 3.59 5.78
N ASN A 85 12.21 4.21 6.89
CA ASN A 85 13.45 4.97 7.06
C ASN A 85 13.60 6.16 6.11
N LYS A 86 12.50 6.64 5.53
CA LYS A 86 12.46 7.85 4.70
C LYS A 86 11.76 9.00 5.43
N LYS A 87 12.14 10.23 5.09
CA LYS A 87 11.35 11.40 5.44
C LYS A 87 10.09 11.38 4.60
N VAL A 88 8.93 11.57 5.23
CA VAL A 88 7.63 11.48 4.59
C VAL A 88 6.75 12.64 5.01
N LYS A 89 5.81 12.98 4.12
CA LYS A 89 4.64 13.79 4.40
C LYS A 89 3.40 12.90 4.32
N ALA A 90 2.67 12.78 5.41
CA ALA A 90 1.37 12.14 5.45
C ALA A 90 0.26 13.19 5.39
N THR A 91 -0.66 13.04 4.44
CA THR A 91 -1.83 13.91 4.29
C THR A 91 -3.06 13.12 4.73
N LEU A 92 -3.72 13.58 5.79
CA LEU A 92 -4.94 13.02 6.36
C LEU A 92 -6.08 14.04 6.22
N PRO A 93 -7.35 13.62 6.40
CA PRO A 93 -8.46 14.57 6.48
C PRO A 93 -8.23 15.60 7.60
N GLY A 94 -8.00 16.86 7.22
CA GLY A 94 -7.81 17.97 8.16
C GLY A 94 -6.43 18.10 8.78
N GLU A 95 -5.46 17.24 8.41
CA GLU A 95 -4.13 17.25 9.03
C GLU A 95 -3.03 16.87 8.04
N VAL A 96 -1.88 17.54 8.14
CA VAL A 96 -0.65 17.16 7.44
C VAL A 96 0.45 16.92 8.46
N ILE A 97 1.08 15.76 8.40
CA ILE A 97 2.16 15.34 9.29
C ILE A 97 3.43 15.20 8.47
N THR A 98 4.55 15.70 8.99
CA THR A 98 5.88 15.45 8.40
C THR A 98 6.79 14.81 9.43
N GLY A 99 7.56 13.82 9.02
CA GLY A 99 8.45 13.08 9.92
C GLY A 99 9.20 11.97 9.20
N VAL A 100 9.82 11.07 9.94
CA VAL A 100 10.44 9.84 9.42
C VAL A 100 9.50 8.66 9.64
N ALA A 101 9.21 7.89 8.61
CA ALA A 101 8.47 6.65 8.74
C ALA A 101 9.38 5.56 9.33
N GLU A 102 9.23 5.24 10.61
CA GLU A 102 10.17 4.36 11.33
C GLU A 102 9.76 2.88 11.31
N ASP A 103 8.47 2.58 11.40
CA ASP A 103 7.97 1.21 11.42
C ASP A 103 6.50 1.14 10.97
N VAL A 104 5.97 -0.08 10.87
CA VAL A 104 4.55 -0.40 10.80
C VAL A 104 4.18 -1.14 12.08
N THR A 105 3.14 -0.74 12.81
CA THR A 105 2.71 -1.43 14.04
C THR A 105 2.24 -2.86 13.77
N GLN A 106 2.12 -3.67 14.82
CA GLN A 106 1.58 -5.03 14.72
C GLN A 106 0.12 -5.06 14.21
N GLN A 107 -0.59 -3.94 14.31
CA GLN A 107 -1.95 -3.76 13.84
C GLN A 107 -2.03 -3.11 12.44
N GLY A 108 -0.90 -2.89 11.77
CA GLY A 108 -0.87 -2.34 10.41
C GLY A 108 -0.98 -0.81 10.32
N GLY A 109 -0.56 -0.08 11.36
CA GLY A 109 -0.47 1.39 11.31
C GLY A 109 0.95 1.85 10.97
N LEU A 110 1.11 2.85 10.10
CA LEU A 110 2.42 3.44 9.82
C LEU A 110 2.84 4.36 10.99
N VAL A 111 4.05 4.15 11.50
CA VAL A 111 4.64 4.92 12.60
C VAL A 111 5.50 6.04 12.03
N ILE A 112 5.12 7.29 12.31
CA ILE A 112 5.85 8.48 11.87
C ILE A 112 6.42 9.19 13.08
N LYS A 113 7.74 9.34 13.12
CA LYS A 113 8.45 10.15 14.11
C LYS A 113 8.60 11.58 13.61
N MET A 114 7.95 12.48 14.34
CA MET A 114 7.92 13.92 14.08
C MET A 114 9.12 14.61 14.76
N ALA A 115 9.21 15.92 14.58
CA ALA A 115 10.16 16.74 15.32
C ALA A 115 9.97 16.57 16.84
N GLU A 116 11.05 16.79 17.61
CA GLU A 116 11.05 16.74 19.08
C GLU A 116 10.77 15.35 19.68
N GLY A 117 10.87 14.29 18.86
CA GLY A 117 10.77 12.89 19.32
C GLY A 117 9.35 12.36 19.47
N HIS A 118 8.33 13.16 19.16
CA HIS A 118 6.94 12.71 19.17
C HIS A 118 6.69 11.70 18.05
N THR A 119 5.90 10.67 18.34
CA THR A 119 5.55 9.63 17.37
C THR A 119 4.05 9.61 17.17
N LYS A 120 3.61 9.44 15.91
CA LYS A 120 2.19 9.29 15.56
C LYS A 120 2.00 8.06 14.71
N VAL A 121 0.97 7.28 15.04
CA VAL A 121 0.54 6.12 14.27
C VAL A 121 -0.65 6.52 13.40
N ILE A 122 -0.59 6.20 12.11
CA ILE A 122 -1.68 6.46 11.18
C ILE A 122 -2.10 5.16 10.48
N TYR A 123 -3.40 5.00 10.25
CA TYR A 123 -3.98 3.82 9.58
C TYR A 123 -4.49 4.12 8.17
N ALA A 124 -4.67 5.41 7.83
CA ALA A 124 -5.11 5.85 6.52
C ALA A 124 -4.57 7.25 6.23
N GLY A 125 -4.24 7.51 4.97
CA GLY A 125 -3.75 8.80 4.48
C GLY A 125 -2.85 8.65 3.26
N ASP A 126 -2.62 9.75 2.56
CA ASP A 126 -1.72 9.79 1.42
C ASP A 126 -0.28 10.02 1.89
N ILE A 127 0.64 9.14 1.50
CA ILE A 127 2.06 9.23 1.83
C ILE A 127 2.86 9.75 0.64
N THR A 128 3.67 10.77 0.87
CA THR A 128 4.69 11.24 -0.08
C THR A 128 6.06 11.13 0.56
N ILE A 129 7.00 10.44 -0.09
CA ILE A 129 8.42 10.48 0.31
C ILE A 129 8.97 11.87 -0.04
N LEU A 130 9.59 12.51 0.94
CA LEU A 130 10.28 13.79 0.77
C LEU A 130 11.76 13.47 0.55
N GLU A 131 12.28 13.83 -0.63
CA GLU A 131 13.71 13.77 -0.92
C GLU A 131 14.52 14.70 -0.02
#